data_AF-A0A8W7P487-F1
#
_entry.id   AF-A0A8W7P487-F1
#
_cell.length_a   1.000
_cell.length_b   1.000
_cell.length_c   1.000
_cell.angle_alpha   90.00
_cell.angle_beta   90.00
_cell.angle_gamma   90.00
#
_symmetry.space_group_name_H-M   'P 1'
#
loop_
_entity.id
_entity.type
_entity.pdbx_description
1 polymer ?
#
loop_
_entity_poly.entity_id
_entity_poly.type
_entity_poly.pdbx_seq_one_letter_code
_entity_poly.pdbx_strand_id
1 'polypeptide(L)'
;MVMTAECICISCVIEWIARLRKNTQHCPCTKYPSNPPKELPPSSLYEHRAQCEPKPRMIVAGESLIDGESGQSTRPAIHFITPNVTRVEGKRVRLVCKVGGQPPPKVAWFKDKRLINRNATKYAQVHLKKRSELIIFNTSTTDSGEYECRAKNRYNNSSVFNSTHVKITLPKATIPAVYSRSCADSHRDDFCHNGGTCFNIDSIGELAC
;
A
#
# COMPACT_ATOMS: atom_id res chain seq x y z
N MET A 1 42.73 26.60 56.30
CA MET A 1 41.89 27.80 56.55
C MET A 1 41.08 28.06 55.29
N VAL A 2 39.89 28.63 55.44
CA VAL A 2 38.68 28.40 54.64
C VAL A 2 38.35 29.62 53.73
N MET A 3 37.86 29.33 52.50
CA MET A 3 36.98 30.11 51.56
C MET A 3 37.54 31.37 50.85
N THR A 4 37.20 31.74 49.60
CA THR A 4 35.91 31.68 48.83
C THR A 4 36.05 31.63 47.26
N ALA A 5 35.14 30.87 46.59
CA ALA A 5 34.38 30.99 45.29
C ALA A 5 34.93 31.80 44.06
N GLU A 6 34.71 31.53 42.75
CA GLU A 6 33.68 30.77 41.99
C GLU A 6 34.06 30.56 40.47
N CYS A 7 33.41 29.59 39.81
CA CYS A 7 33.24 29.34 38.35
C CYS A 7 34.39 28.72 37.48
N ILE A 8 34.25 27.44 37.10
CA ILE A 8 34.00 26.96 35.71
C ILE A 8 33.63 25.46 35.74
N CYS A 9 32.50 25.15 35.11
CA CYS A 9 31.81 23.87 35.07
C CYS A 9 32.56 22.79 34.27
N ILE A 10 32.91 21.68 34.93
CA ILE A 10 33.05 20.36 34.32
C ILE A 10 31.95 19.50 34.93
N SER A 11 30.79 19.43 34.27
CA SER A 11 29.72 18.54 34.71
C SER A 11 29.80 17.18 34.02
N CYS A 12 30.27 16.22 34.83
CA CYS A 12 29.66 14.91 35.06
C CYS A 12 29.65 13.88 33.92
N VAL A 13 30.74 13.12 33.93
CA VAL A 13 30.80 11.68 33.74
C VAL A 13 29.76 10.95 34.65
N ILE A 14 28.88 10.18 34.00
CA ILE A 14 28.28 8.88 34.40
C ILE A 14 27.03 8.82 35.33
N GLU A 15 26.06 8.01 34.84
CA GLU A 15 24.88 7.37 35.49
C GLU A 15 23.70 8.28 35.88
N TRP A 16 22.43 8.02 35.49
CA TRP A 16 21.70 6.78 35.70
C TRP A 16 20.42 6.74 34.86
N ILE A 17 20.11 5.52 34.43
CA ILE A 17 18.85 4.94 33.97
C ILE A 17 17.59 5.69 34.47
N ALA A 18 16.84 6.33 33.55
CA ALA A 18 15.42 6.60 33.75
C ALA A 18 14.66 6.79 32.42
N ARG A 19 14.26 5.65 31.85
CA ARG A 19 12.89 5.37 31.40
C ARG A 19 12.22 6.39 30.47
N LEU A 20 12.20 6.00 29.19
CA LEU A 20 11.01 5.84 28.34
C LEU A 20 9.91 6.91 28.46
N ARG A 21 9.69 7.68 27.38
CA ARG A 21 8.43 7.65 26.56
C ARG A 21 8.25 8.91 25.73
N LYS A 22 7.75 8.68 24.51
CA LYS A 22 6.90 9.55 23.67
C LYS A 22 7.63 10.72 23.01
N ASN A 23 7.75 10.71 21.68
CA ASN A 23 6.73 11.08 20.68
C ASN A 23 6.49 12.59 20.64
N THR A 24 6.22 13.11 19.44
CA THR A 24 5.75 14.47 19.10
C THR A 24 6.75 15.60 19.31
N GLN A 25 7.33 16.13 18.23
CA GLN A 25 6.83 17.24 17.39
C GLN A 25 7.36 18.61 17.85
N HIS A 26 7.98 19.30 16.88
CA HIS A 26 8.17 20.75 16.77
C HIS A 26 9.10 21.47 17.75
N CYS A 27 10.08 22.15 17.13
CA CYS A 27 10.87 23.25 17.69
C CYS A 27 10.00 24.37 18.26
N PRO A 28 10.55 25.18 19.17
CA PRO A 28 10.28 26.61 19.16
C PRO A 28 11.59 27.41 19.12
N CYS A 29 11.80 28.08 17.99
CA CYS A 29 12.61 29.30 17.93
C CYS A 29 11.86 30.41 18.69
N THR A 30 12.48 31.01 19.69
CA THR A 30 12.06 32.27 20.35
C THR A 30 13.24 32.75 21.19
N LYS A 31 13.81 33.96 21.13
CA LYS A 31 13.53 35.25 20.49
C LYS A 31 14.88 36.01 20.42
N TYR A 32 15.14 36.76 19.35
CA TYR A 32 15.91 38.02 19.40
C TYR A 32 14.87 39.16 19.48
N PRO A 33 15.09 40.32 20.13
CA PRO A 33 16.16 41.30 19.83
C PRO A 33 16.73 41.95 21.13
N SER A 34 17.67 42.89 21.19
CA SER A 34 17.79 44.16 20.47
C SER A 34 19.09 44.91 20.84
N ASN A 35 19.78 45.34 19.79
CA ASN A 35 20.72 46.47 19.64
C ASN A 35 22.22 46.39 20.02
N PRO A 36 23.08 47.07 19.22
CA PRO A 36 24.53 46.86 19.11
C PRO A 36 25.35 47.97 19.80
N PRO A 37 26.67 47.78 19.96
CA PRO A 37 27.59 48.72 19.27
C PRO A 37 28.83 48.01 18.69
N LYS A 38 29.17 48.31 17.43
CA LYS A 38 30.26 49.22 17.00
C LYS A 38 31.66 48.65 17.23
N GLU A 39 32.18 47.99 16.20
CA GLU A 39 33.40 48.36 15.46
C GLU A 39 33.80 47.17 14.57
N LEU A 40 33.90 47.41 13.26
CA LEU A 40 34.37 46.45 12.27
C LEU A 40 35.87 46.68 12.05
N PRO A 41 36.72 45.65 12.22
CA PRO A 41 37.99 45.56 11.51
C PRO A 41 37.86 44.73 10.20
N PRO A 42 38.86 44.80 9.30
CA PRO A 42 38.67 44.69 7.86
C PRO A 42 38.34 43.29 7.32
N SER A 43 37.64 43.30 6.20
CA SER A 43 37.22 42.17 5.38
C SER A 43 38.39 41.43 4.70
N SER A 44 39.08 40.51 5.38
CA SER A 44 40.00 39.61 4.65
C SER A 44 40.19 38.17 5.12
N LEU A 45 39.64 37.68 6.24
CA LEU A 45 40.00 36.33 6.71
C LEU A 45 38.87 35.49 7.32
N TYR A 46 37.70 35.44 6.69
CA TYR A 46 36.72 34.38 7.01
C TYR A 46 36.28 33.65 5.75
N GLU A 47 37.14 32.75 5.28
CA GLU A 47 36.76 31.65 4.41
C GLU A 47 37.07 30.34 5.14
N HIS A 48 36.28 29.99 6.16
CA HIS A 48 36.31 28.65 6.73
C HIS A 48 35.35 27.77 5.93
N ARG A 49 35.85 27.16 4.84
CA ARG A 49 35.25 25.94 4.29
C ARG A 49 35.33 24.87 5.37
N ALA A 50 34.20 24.49 5.95
CA ALA A 50 34.09 23.26 6.71
C ALA A 50 34.15 22.07 5.74
N GLN A 51 35.35 21.55 5.48
CA GLN A 51 35.51 20.24 4.87
C GLN A 51 35.30 19.19 5.97
N CYS A 52 34.17 18.48 5.95
CA CYS A 52 33.99 17.31 6.80
C CYS A 52 34.79 16.14 6.22
N GLU A 53 35.93 15.79 6.82
CA GLU A 53 36.53 14.47 6.61
C GLU A 53 35.76 13.40 7.42
N PRO A 54 35.47 12.21 6.86
CA PRO A 54 34.88 11.13 7.62
C PRO A 54 35.89 10.58 8.65
N LYS A 55 35.51 10.61 9.93
CA LYS A 55 36.31 9.99 11.01
C LYS A 55 36.59 8.51 10.69
N PRO A 56 37.83 8.01 10.88
CA PRO A 56 38.12 6.59 10.76
C PRO A 56 37.36 5.82 11.83
N ARG A 57 36.67 4.76 11.40
CA ARG A 57 35.90 3.88 12.28
C ARG A 57 36.89 2.99 13.05
N MET A 58 36.97 3.16 14.38
CA MET A 58 37.76 2.24 15.22
C MET A 58 37.16 0.83 15.13
N ILE A 59 37.99 -0.14 14.78
CA ILE A 59 37.66 -1.57 14.86
C ILE A 59 38.02 -1.99 16.29
N VAL A 60 37.03 -2.06 17.18
CA VAL A 60 37.21 -2.73 18.47
C VAL A 60 36.68 -4.15 18.29
N ALA A 61 37.59 -5.11 18.43
CA ALA A 61 37.27 -6.53 18.44
C ALA A 61 36.46 -6.86 19.70
N GLY A 62 35.33 -7.56 19.49
CA GLY A 62 34.70 -8.41 20.50
C GLY A 62 34.02 -7.71 21.66
N GLU A 63 32.78 -7.29 21.46
CA GLU A 63 31.65 -7.49 22.39
C GLU A 63 30.38 -6.93 21.74
N SER A 64 29.61 -7.81 21.10
CA SER A 64 28.33 -7.46 20.48
C SER A 64 27.24 -7.55 21.55
N LEU A 65 26.57 -6.44 21.83
CA LEU A 65 25.27 -6.44 22.49
C LEU A 65 24.32 -7.31 21.66
N ILE A 66 23.89 -8.40 22.26
CA ILE A 66 22.89 -9.33 21.74
C ILE A 66 21.49 -8.74 21.95
N ASP A 67 20.98 -8.01 20.96
CA ASP A 67 19.54 -8.04 20.70
C ASP A 67 19.24 -9.40 20.04
N GLY A 68 19.05 -10.41 20.87
CA GLY A 68 18.75 -11.78 20.46
C GLY A 68 17.35 -11.93 19.89
N GLU A 69 17.15 -11.56 18.63
CA GLU A 69 16.31 -12.36 17.73
C GLU A 69 17.28 -13.14 16.82
N SER A 70 17.41 -14.45 17.04
CA SER A 70 18.15 -15.36 16.17
C SER A 70 17.57 -15.29 14.75
N GLY A 71 18.11 -14.39 13.94
CA GLY A 71 17.61 -14.03 12.61
C GLY A 71 17.98 -15.04 11.55
N GLN A 72 17.28 -16.18 11.54
CA GLN A 72 17.42 -17.17 10.47
C GLN A 72 16.87 -16.57 9.17
N SER A 73 17.78 -16.05 8.33
CA SER A 73 17.39 -15.47 7.04
C SER A 73 16.88 -16.58 6.12
N THR A 74 15.64 -16.43 5.65
CA THR A 74 14.94 -17.45 4.87
C THR A 74 14.46 -16.88 3.54
N ARG A 75 14.39 -17.77 2.53
CA ARG A 75 13.87 -17.45 1.20
C ARG A 75 12.41 -16.97 1.30
N PRO A 76 11.99 -15.99 0.48
CA PRO A 76 10.59 -15.63 0.39
C PRO A 76 9.76 -16.84 -0.06
N ALA A 77 8.59 -17.00 0.56
CA ALA A 77 7.63 -18.05 0.24
C ALA A 77 6.23 -17.44 0.14
N ILE A 78 5.40 -17.96 -0.76
CA ILE A 78 3.97 -17.63 -0.81
C ILE A 78 3.22 -18.82 -0.21
N HIS A 79 2.67 -18.62 0.99
CA HIS A 79 1.93 -19.66 1.70
C HIS A 79 0.47 -19.75 1.25
N PHE A 80 -0.06 -18.65 0.72
CA PHE A 80 -1.44 -18.59 0.28
C PHE A 80 -1.62 -17.49 -0.76
N ILE A 81 -2.41 -17.78 -1.78
CA ILE A 81 -3.01 -16.78 -2.66
C ILE A 81 -4.52 -17.08 -2.76
N THR A 82 -5.34 -16.05 -2.87
CA THR A 82 -6.78 -16.24 -3.12
C THR A 82 -6.98 -17.12 -4.36
N PRO A 83 -7.77 -18.22 -4.28
CA PRO A 83 -8.08 -19.05 -5.44
C PRO A 83 -8.84 -18.29 -6.52
N ASN A 84 -9.10 -18.94 -7.66
CA ASN A 84 -9.79 -18.32 -8.79
C ASN A 84 -11.14 -17.71 -8.36
N VAL A 85 -11.39 -16.48 -8.82
CA VAL A 85 -12.57 -15.70 -8.43
C VAL A 85 -13.42 -15.41 -9.65
N THR A 86 -14.71 -15.74 -9.58
CA THR A 86 -15.71 -15.28 -10.54
C THR A 86 -16.65 -14.28 -9.87
N ARG A 87 -16.83 -13.09 -10.46
CA ARG A 87 -17.73 -12.04 -9.94
C ARG A 87 -18.50 -11.35 -11.05
N VAL A 88 -19.67 -10.83 -10.70
CA VAL A 88 -20.45 -9.98 -11.60
C VAL A 88 -19.82 -8.59 -11.68
N GLU A 89 -19.94 -7.96 -12.84
CA GLU A 89 -19.53 -6.58 -13.10
C GLU A 89 -20.05 -5.59 -12.04
N GLY A 90 -19.32 -4.49 -11.83
CA GLY A 90 -19.63 -3.43 -10.87
C GLY A 90 -19.35 -3.78 -9.41
N LYS A 91 -19.08 -5.06 -9.09
CA LYS A 91 -18.71 -5.48 -7.73
C LYS A 91 -17.22 -5.22 -7.47
N ARG A 92 -16.84 -5.29 -6.19
CA ARG A 92 -15.43 -5.24 -5.78
C ARG A 92 -14.86 -6.65 -5.68
N VAL A 93 -13.60 -6.83 -6.10
CA VAL A 93 -12.84 -8.07 -5.92
C VAL A 93 -11.71 -7.82 -4.93
N ARG A 94 -11.50 -8.74 -3.99
CA ARG A 94 -10.40 -8.70 -3.02
C ARG A 94 -9.56 -9.95 -3.17
N LEU A 95 -8.30 -9.75 -3.55
CA LEU A 95 -7.28 -10.79 -3.62
C LEU A 95 -6.35 -10.65 -2.43
N VAL A 96 -5.96 -11.77 -1.85
CA VAL A 96 -5.12 -11.87 -0.66
C VAL A 96 -3.94 -12.77 -1.00
N CYS A 97 -2.75 -12.33 -0.63
CA CYS A 97 -1.51 -13.09 -0.74
C CYS A 97 -0.82 -13.09 0.62
N LYS A 98 -0.60 -14.28 1.21
CA LYS A 98 0.17 -14.43 2.45
C LYS A 98 1.57 -14.89 2.09
N VAL A 99 2.55 -14.16 2.61
CA VAL A 99 3.97 -14.34 2.29
C VAL A 99 4.76 -14.58 3.57
N GLY A 100 5.77 -15.42 3.47
CA GLY A 100 6.78 -15.67 4.51
C GLY A 100 8.17 -15.40 3.97
N GLY A 101 9.14 -15.42 4.88
CA GLY A 101 10.55 -15.12 4.59
C GLY A 101 11.11 -14.11 5.57
N GLN A 102 12.41 -14.22 5.82
CA GLN A 102 13.16 -13.35 6.70
C GLN A 102 14.40 -12.86 5.97
N PRO A 103 14.62 -11.55 5.82
CA PRO A 103 13.74 -10.43 6.18
C PRO A 103 12.34 -10.46 5.54
N PRO A 104 11.36 -9.70 6.06
CA PRO A 104 10.02 -9.66 5.48
C PRO A 104 10.03 -9.29 3.99
N PRO A 105 9.41 -10.10 3.11
CA PRO A 105 9.44 -9.85 1.69
C PRO A 105 8.53 -8.68 1.29
N LYS A 106 8.99 -7.87 0.33
CA LYS A 106 8.17 -6.85 -0.33
C LYS A 106 7.30 -7.52 -1.39
N VAL A 107 6.02 -7.17 -1.42
CA VAL A 107 5.06 -7.72 -2.40
C VAL A 107 4.68 -6.69 -3.44
N ALA A 108 4.63 -7.12 -4.70
CA ALA A 108 4.07 -6.39 -5.83
C ALA A 108 3.03 -7.23 -6.54
N TRP A 109 1.96 -6.59 -7.02
CA TRP A 109 0.88 -7.22 -7.75
C TRP A 109 1.00 -6.92 -9.24
N PHE A 110 0.77 -7.92 -10.07
CA PHE A 110 0.76 -7.82 -11.53
C PHE A 110 -0.57 -8.31 -12.07
N LYS A 111 -1.04 -7.70 -13.15
CA LYS A 111 -2.16 -8.18 -13.95
C LYS A 111 -1.64 -8.47 -15.35
N ASP A 112 -1.83 -9.69 -15.83
CA ASP A 112 -1.39 -10.13 -17.16
C ASP A 112 0.10 -9.78 -17.40
N LYS A 113 0.94 -10.08 -16.40
CA LYS A 113 2.39 -9.81 -16.35
C LYS A 113 2.78 -8.32 -16.30
N ARG A 114 1.82 -7.39 -16.23
CA ARG A 114 2.07 -5.95 -16.10
C ARG A 114 1.92 -5.49 -14.65
N LEU A 115 2.86 -4.68 -14.17
CA LEU A 115 2.82 -4.17 -12.80
C LEU A 115 1.59 -3.30 -12.59
N ILE A 116 0.82 -3.58 -11.54
CA ILE A 116 -0.35 -2.78 -11.18
C ILE A 116 0.12 -1.46 -10.57
N ASN A 117 -0.29 -0.35 -11.18
CA ASN A 117 -0.02 0.98 -10.67
C ASN A 117 -0.79 1.24 -9.36
N ARG A 118 -0.05 1.54 -8.28
CA ARG A 118 -0.59 1.83 -6.95
C ARG A 118 -1.35 3.17 -6.86
N ASN A 119 -1.06 4.09 -7.78
CA ASN A 119 -1.68 5.42 -7.78
C ASN A 119 -2.99 5.47 -8.58
N ALA A 120 -3.37 4.37 -9.23
CA ALA A 120 -4.63 4.30 -9.96
C ALA A 120 -5.80 4.15 -8.98
N THR A 121 -6.85 4.97 -9.15
CA THR A 121 -8.08 4.91 -8.33
C THR A 121 -8.79 3.56 -8.39
N LYS A 122 -8.53 2.78 -9.45
CA LYS A 122 -9.07 1.44 -9.67
C LYS A 122 -8.60 0.40 -8.63
N TYR A 123 -7.39 0.56 -8.08
CA TYR A 123 -6.74 -0.43 -7.24
C TYR A 123 -6.36 0.13 -5.88
N ALA A 124 -6.67 -0.60 -4.80
CA ALA A 124 -6.06 -0.36 -3.49
C ALA A 124 -5.17 -1.54 -3.10
N GLN A 125 -3.96 -1.25 -2.64
CA GLN A 125 -3.02 -2.25 -2.14
C GLN A 125 -2.77 -2.04 -0.66
N VAL A 126 -2.97 -3.08 0.15
CA VAL A 126 -2.69 -3.06 1.59
C VAL A 126 -1.59 -4.06 1.89
N HIS A 127 -0.51 -3.61 2.53
CA HIS A 127 0.64 -4.46 2.83
C HIS A 127 0.94 -4.47 4.34
N LEU A 128 0.93 -5.68 4.92
CA LEU A 128 1.09 -5.94 6.35
C LEU A 128 2.10 -7.08 6.53
N LYS A 129 3.39 -6.79 6.72
CA LYS A 129 4.52 -7.73 6.96
C LYS A 129 4.48 -9.08 6.20
N LYS A 130 3.57 -9.99 6.57
CA LYS A 130 3.35 -11.34 6.00
C LYS A 130 2.06 -11.48 5.16
N ARG A 131 1.37 -10.39 4.86
CA ARG A 131 0.09 -10.37 4.13
C ARG A 131 0.02 -9.16 3.22
N SER A 132 -0.42 -9.38 1.98
CA SER A 132 -0.66 -8.36 0.98
C SER A 132 -2.05 -8.54 0.42
N GLU A 133 -2.77 -7.45 0.20
CA GLU A 133 -4.12 -7.48 -0.36
C GLU A 133 -4.21 -6.51 -1.54
N LEU A 134 -4.92 -6.95 -2.58
CA LEU A 134 -5.28 -6.13 -3.72
C LEU A 134 -6.80 -6.06 -3.78
N ILE A 135 -7.34 -4.84 -3.76
CA ILE A 135 -8.76 -4.55 -3.92
C ILE A 135 -8.95 -3.88 -5.27
N ILE A 136 -9.83 -4.46 -6.10
CA ILE A 136 -10.22 -3.95 -7.41
C ILE A 136 -11.63 -3.38 -7.27
N PHE A 137 -11.77 -2.07 -7.51
CA PHE A 137 -13.05 -1.38 -7.42
C PHE A 137 -13.78 -1.35 -8.75
N ASN A 138 -15.13 -1.32 -8.69
CA ASN A 138 -16.01 -1.18 -9.84
C ASN A 138 -15.58 -2.06 -11.02
N THR A 139 -15.53 -3.38 -10.82
CA THR A 139 -14.90 -4.28 -11.80
C THR A 139 -15.65 -4.29 -13.14
N SER A 140 -14.93 -4.23 -14.25
CA SER A 140 -15.43 -4.38 -15.62
C SER A 140 -14.98 -5.70 -16.24
N THR A 141 -15.56 -6.11 -17.36
CA THR A 141 -15.14 -7.33 -18.09
C THR A 141 -13.64 -7.33 -18.43
N THR A 142 -13.08 -6.14 -18.70
CA THR A 142 -11.65 -5.91 -18.97
C THR A 142 -10.74 -6.14 -17.77
N ASP A 143 -11.27 -6.22 -16.55
CA ASP A 143 -10.48 -6.57 -15.35
C ASP A 143 -10.27 -8.08 -15.20
N SER A 144 -10.93 -8.89 -16.02
CA SER A 144 -10.64 -10.32 -16.10
C SER A 144 -9.20 -10.54 -16.55
N GLY A 145 -8.56 -11.57 -15.99
CA GLY A 145 -7.18 -11.91 -16.32
C GLY A 145 -6.46 -12.64 -15.20
N GLU A 146 -5.16 -12.83 -15.41
CA GLU A 146 -4.27 -13.47 -14.44
C GLU A 146 -3.66 -12.42 -13.53
N TYR A 147 -3.87 -12.57 -12.22
CA TYR A 147 -3.29 -11.71 -11.19
C TYR A 147 -2.17 -12.46 -10.48
N GLU A 148 -0.95 -11.92 -10.56
CA GLU A 148 0.25 -12.50 -9.95
C GLU A 148 0.65 -11.70 -8.71
N CYS A 149 0.84 -12.41 -7.60
CA CYS A 149 1.50 -11.89 -6.41
C CYS A 149 2.99 -12.24 -6.48
N ARG A 150 3.86 -11.23 -6.56
CA ARG A 150 5.32 -11.41 -6.57
C ARG A 150 5.93 -10.92 -5.27
N ALA A 151 6.62 -11.81 -4.56
CA ALA A 151 7.29 -11.53 -3.30
C ALA A 151 8.81 -11.53 -3.50
N LYS A 152 9.50 -10.46 -3.07
CA LYS A 152 10.96 -10.30 -3.15
C LYS A 152 11.55 -9.98 -1.79
N ASN A 153 12.63 -10.66 -1.44
CA ASN A 153 13.42 -10.38 -0.24
C ASN A 153 14.89 -10.08 -0.61
N ARG A 154 15.63 -9.42 0.28
CA ARG A 154 17.07 -9.18 0.13
C ARG A 154 17.93 -10.42 0.35
N TYR A 155 17.37 -11.48 0.95
CA TYR A 155 18.07 -12.77 1.08
C TYR A 155 18.33 -13.35 -0.31
N ASN A 156 19.61 -13.45 -0.68
CA ASN A 156 20.14 -13.93 -1.97
C ASN A 156 19.54 -13.31 -3.24
N ASN A 157 18.85 -12.17 -3.15
CA ASN A 157 18.06 -11.58 -4.23
C ASN A 157 16.92 -12.49 -4.75
N SER A 158 16.44 -13.42 -3.92
CA SER A 158 15.33 -14.32 -4.28
C SER A 158 14.03 -13.59 -4.54
N SER A 159 13.31 -14.08 -5.54
CA SER A 159 11.90 -13.76 -5.77
C SER A 159 11.10 -15.04 -5.97
N VAL A 160 9.83 -15.00 -5.57
CA VAL A 160 8.83 -16.04 -5.82
C VAL A 160 7.54 -15.38 -6.25
N PHE A 161 6.75 -16.08 -7.05
CA PHE A 161 5.45 -15.59 -7.49
C PHE A 161 4.42 -16.71 -7.50
N ASN A 162 3.14 -16.34 -7.40
CA ASN A 162 2.02 -17.23 -7.58
C ASN A 162 0.85 -16.45 -8.20
N SER A 163 0.01 -17.12 -8.97
CA SER A 163 -1.03 -16.51 -9.80
C SER A 163 -2.41 -17.03 -9.45
N THR A 164 -3.42 -16.20 -9.71
CA THR A 164 -4.84 -16.54 -9.58
C THR A 164 -5.63 -15.91 -10.71
N HIS A 165 -6.68 -16.58 -11.18
CA HIS A 165 -7.50 -16.08 -12.27
C HIS A 165 -8.74 -15.35 -11.74
N VAL A 166 -8.96 -14.13 -12.23
CA VAL A 166 -10.19 -13.37 -11.97
C VAL A 166 -11.03 -13.36 -13.25
N LYS A 167 -12.29 -13.79 -13.13
CA LYS A 167 -13.29 -13.76 -14.20
C LYS A 167 -14.43 -12.82 -13.83
N ILE A 168 -14.61 -11.77 -14.60
CA ILE A 168 -15.74 -10.85 -14.44
C ILE A 168 -16.81 -11.21 -15.47
N THR A 169 -18.03 -11.47 -15.00
CA THR A 169 -19.19 -11.80 -15.85
C THR A 169 -20.17 -10.65 -15.86
N LEU A 170 -20.84 -10.45 -16.99
CA LEU A 170 -21.97 -9.52 -17.06
C LEU A 170 -23.11 -9.98 -16.13
N PRO A 171 -23.94 -9.06 -15.63
CA PRO A 171 -25.18 -9.43 -14.95
C PRO A 171 -26.02 -10.28 -15.91
N LYS A 172 -26.61 -11.37 -15.42
CA LYS A 172 -27.65 -12.03 -16.22
C LYS A 172 -28.76 -11.01 -16.43
N ALA A 173 -29.04 -10.68 -17.69
CA ALA A 173 -30.22 -9.90 -18.04
C ALA A 173 -31.43 -10.67 -17.53
N THR A 174 -31.96 -10.22 -16.39
CA THR A 174 -33.21 -10.75 -15.88
C THR A 174 -34.25 -9.99 -16.68
N ILE A 175 -34.72 -10.59 -17.77
CA ILE A 175 -35.94 -10.12 -18.42
C ILE A 175 -36.97 -10.07 -17.28
N PRO A 176 -37.53 -8.89 -16.94
CA PRO A 176 -38.54 -8.83 -15.90
C PRO A 176 -39.61 -9.86 -16.24
N ALA A 177 -40.05 -10.65 -15.26
CA ALA A 177 -41.19 -11.57 -15.40
C ALA A 177 -42.51 -10.84 -15.73
N VAL A 178 -42.44 -9.56 -16.10
CA VAL A 178 -43.48 -8.71 -16.64
C VAL A 178 -43.75 -9.05 -18.12
N TYR A 179 -42.80 -9.64 -18.84
CA TYR A 179 -42.99 -10.17 -20.19
C TYR A 179 -43.44 -11.64 -20.11
N SER A 180 -44.52 -11.93 -19.40
CA SER A 180 -44.84 -13.32 -19.00
C SER A 180 -45.73 -14.08 -19.98
N ARG A 181 -46.43 -13.39 -20.88
CA ARG A 181 -47.43 -14.04 -21.74
C ARG A 181 -47.27 -13.64 -23.19
N SER A 182 -47.06 -14.65 -24.03
CA SER A 182 -47.34 -14.54 -25.47
C SER A 182 -48.80 -14.09 -25.63
N CYS A 183 -49.01 -13.11 -26.49
CA CYS A 183 -50.35 -12.60 -26.80
C CYS A 183 -51.26 -13.75 -27.27
N ALA A 184 -52.57 -13.66 -27.01
CA ALA A 184 -53.52 -14.61 -27.58
C ALA A 184 -53.42 -14.61 -29.11
N ASP A 185 -53.52 -15.78 -29.76
CA ASP A 185 -53.27 -15.95 -31.21
C ASP A 185 -54.12 -15.03 -32.10
N SER A 186 -55.24 -14.49 -31.59
CA SER A 186 -56.10 -13.52 -32.28
C SER A 186 -55.51 -12.14 -32.48
N HIS A 187 -54.38 -11.79 -31.85
CA HIS A 187 -53.72 -10.47 -31.95
C HIS A 187 -52.31 -10.53 -32.53
N ARG A 188 -51.86 -11.71 -32.94
CA ARG A 188 -50.47 -11.98 -33.30
C ARG A 188 -50.08 -11.38 -34.66
N ASP A 189 -51.02 -11.31 -35.59
CA ASP A 189 -50.78 -10.86 -36.97
C ASP A 189 -51.09 -9.37 -37.20
N ASP A 190 -51.93 -8.75 -36.35
CA ASP A 190 -52.32 -7.34 -36.45
C ASP A 190 -51.33 -6.36 -35.81
N PHE A 191 -50.53 -6.81 -34.83
CA PHE A 191 -49.63 -5.94 -34.07
C PHE A 191 -48.15 -6.10 -34.47
N CYS A 192 -47.69 -7.33 -34.75
CA CYS A 192 -46.32 -7.63 -35.15
C CYS A 192 -46.20 -7.95 -36.64
N HIS A 193 -46.44 -6.97 -37.52
CA HIS A 193 -46.19 -7.15 -38.95
C HIS A 193 -44.69 -7.45 -39.18
N ASN A 194 -44.38 -8.55 -39.89
CA ASN A 194 -43.05 -9.13 -40.16
C ASN A 194 -42.56 -10.25 -39.21
N GLY A 195 -43.44 -10.90 -38.45
CA GLY A 195 -43.08 -12.12 -37.71
C GLY A 195 -42.31 -11.84 -36.40
N GLY A 196 -42.52 -10.67 -35.80
CA GLY A 196 -42.06 -10.37 -34.45
C GLY A 196 -42.74 -11.26 -33.40
N THR A 197 -42.10 -11.42 -32.24
CA THR A 197 -42.71 -12.16 -31.11
C THR A 197 -43.48 -11.19 -30.24
N CYS A 198 -44.79 -11.39 -30.11
CA CYS A 198 -45.66 -10.54 -29.31
C CYS A 198 -45.56 -10.88 -27.81
N PHE A 199 -45.38 -9.87 -26.96
CA PHE A 199 -45.36 -9.99 -25.49
C PHE A 199 -46.32 -8.99 -24.84
N ASN A 200 -46.99 -9.39 -23.76
CA ASN A 200 -47.72 -8.47 -22.89
C ASN A 200 -46.80 -7.89 -21.80
N ILE A 201 -46.82 -6.58 -21.57
CA ILE A 201 -46.11 -5.92 -20.47
C ILE A 201 -47.09 -5.78 -19.30
N ASP A 202 -47.12 -6.78 -18.40
CA ASP A 202 -48.07 -6.87 -17.29
C ASP A 202 -48.07 -5.63 -16.36
N SER A 203 -47.00 -4.82 -16.36
CA SER A 203 -46.85 -3.63 -15.51
C SER A 203 -47.56 -2.39 -16.03
N ILE A 204 -47.84 -2.33 -17.33
CA ILE A 204 -48.48 -1.17 -17.98
C ILE A 204 -49.71 -1.55 -18.82
N GLY A 205 -49.97 -2.85 -19.02
CA GLY A 205 -51.10 -3.33 -19.81
C GLY A 205 -50.94 -3.09 -21.32
N GLU A 206 -49.72 -2.83 -21.79
CA GLU A 206 -49.41 -2.60 -23.20
C GLU A 206 -48.83 -3.85 -23.88
N LEU A 207 -49.04 -3.95 -25.19
CA LEU A 207 -48.46 -4.99 -26.04
C LEU A 207 -47.12 -4.49 -26.62
N ALA A 208 -46.16 -5.40 -26.76
CA ALA A 208 -44.88 -5.13 -27.39
C ALA A 208 -44.53 -6.20 -28.44
N CYS A 209 -43.94 -5.72 -29.54
CA CYS A 209 -43.15 -6.45 -30.52
C CYS A 209 -41.71 -5.90 -30.44
#